data_AF-A0A8T2K024-F1
#
_entry.id   AF-A0A8T2K024-F1
#
_cell.length_a   1.000
_cell.length_b   1.000
_cell.length_c   1.000
_cell.angle_alpha   90.00
_cell.angle_beta   90.00
_cell.angle_gamma   90.00
#
_symmetry.space_group_name_H-M   'P 1'
#
loop_
_entity.id
_entity.type
_entity.pdbx_description
1 polymer ?
#
loop_
_entity_poly.entity_id
_entity_poly.type
_entity_poly.pdbx_seq_one_letter_code
_entity_poly.pdbx_strand_id
1 'polypeptide(L)'
;MGLKCLSVLKYLMFCFNFLFWVIGCSIIAIGIYLVINNIYGDLLSSNPSITVGNALIAIGIIIMVFGFLGCMGAIKENKCLLLTFFILLLLILLTEVILAVILFVYEKQGLHFCVLCFLLDN
;
A
#
# COMPACT_ATOMS: atom_id res chain seq x y z
N MET A 1 -27.71 20.73 -11.84
CA MET A 1 -27.54 19.33 -11.40
C MET A 1 -26.09 18.93 -11.09
N GLY A 2 -25.04 19.69 -11.48
CA GLY A 2 -23.64 19.30 -11.24
C GLY A 2 -23.12 19.39 -9.80
N LEU A 3 -23.68 20.27 -8.95
CA LEU A 3 -23.13 20.54 -7.61
C LEU A 3 -23.32 19.40 -6.61
N LYS A 4 -24.44 18.66 -6.68
CA LYS A 4 -24.72 17.53 -5.77
C LYS A 4 -23.82 16.32 -6.03
N CYS A 5 -23.43 16.08 -7.28
CA CYS A 5 -22.55 14.96 -7.64
C CYS A 5 -21.13 15.17 -7.09
N LEU A 6 -20.62 16.41 -7.16
CA LEU A 6 -19.31 16.78 -6.62
C LEU A 6 -19.22 16.59 -5.09
N SER A 7 -20.30 16.88 -4.34
CA SER A 7 -20.35 16.64 -2.90
C SER A 7 -20.35 15.14 -2.55
N VAL A 8 -21.07 14.32 -3.32
CA VAL A 8 -21.10 12.86 -3.14
C VAL A 8 -19.73 12.24 -3.41
N LEU A 9 -19.05 12.67 -4.47
CA LEU A 9 -17.69 12.21 -4.80
C LEU A 9 -16.67 12.59 -3.72
N LYS A 10 -16.73 13.82 -3.19
CA LYS A 10 -15.87 14.24 -2.06
C LYS A 10 -16.09 13.36 -0.82
N TYR A 11 -17.35 13.09 -0.49
CA TYR A 11 -17.70 12.26 0.66
C TYR A 11 -17.25 10.81 0.48
N LEU A 12 -17.43 10.24 -0.72
CA LEU A 12 -16.91 8.91 -1.08
C LEU A 12 -15.39 8.84 -0.95
N MET A 13 -14.65 9.83 -1.48
CA MET A 13 -13.19 9.87 -1.35
C MET A 13 -12.74 9.92 0.10
N PHE A 14 -13.41 10.69 0.95
CA PHE A 14 -13.10 10.75 2.38
C PHE A 14 -13.36 9.40 3.07
N CYS A 15 -14.52 8.79 2.80
CA CYS A 15 -14.91 7.51 3.37
C CYS A 15 -13.93 6.38 2.98
N PHE A 16 -13.59 6.27 1.70
CA PHE A 16 -12.62 5.26 1.25
C PHE A 16 -11.22 5.48 1.80
N ASN A 17 -10.72 6.72 1.85
CA ASN A 17 -9.41 7.01 2.44
C ASN A 17 -9.37 6.70 3.96
N PHE A 18 -10.47 6.95 4.66
CA PHE A 18 -10.59 6.59 6.06
C PHE A 18 -10.58 5.06 6.28
N LEU A 19 -11.25 4.30 5.41
CA LEU A 19 -11.19 2.84 5.44
C LEU A 19 -9.77 2.32 5.19
N PHE A 20 -9.05 2.86 4.20
CA PHE A 20 -7.65 2.50 3.96
C PHE A 20 -6.75 2.80 5.15
N TRP A 21 -6.99 3.91 5.84
CA TRP A 21 -6.27 4.25 7.05
C TRP A 21 -6.49 3.20 8.17
N VAL A 22 -7.75 2.79 8.42
CA VAL A 22 -8.08 1.74 9.40
C VAL A 22 -7.47 0.39 9.02
N ILE A 23 -7.49 0.04 7.74
CA ILE A 23 -6.85 -1.18 7.20
C ILE A 23 -5.33 -1.12 7.45
N GLY A 24 -4.68 0.01 7.17
CA GLY A 24 -3.26 0.22 7.44
C GLY A 24 -2.90 0.00 8.91
N CYS A 25 -3.68 0.57 9.84
CA CYS A 25 -3.48 0.35 11.28
C CYS A 25 -3.62 -1.13 11.67
N SER A 26 -4.59 -1.83 11.07
CA SER A 26 -4.80 -3.26 11.31
C SER A 26 -3.62 -4.10 10.82
N ILE A 27 -3.09 -3.79 9.63
CA ILE A 27 -1.90 -4.47 9.07
C ILE A 27 -0.67 -4.25 9.96
N ILE A 28 -0.46 -3.02 10.46
CA ILE A 28 0.64 -2.72 11.39
C ILE A 28 0.49 -3.54 12.68
N ALA A 29 -0.72 -3.60 13.25
CA ALA A 29 -0.98 -4.39 14.46
C ALA A 29 -0.68 -5.88 14.25
N ILE A 30 -1.08 -6.44 13.11
CA ILE A 30 -0.76 -7.82 12.72
C ILE A 30 0.75 -7.99 12.53
N GLY A 31 1.42 -7.06 11.84
CA GLY A 31 2.86 -7.10 11.63
C GLY A 31 3.66 -7.10 12.94
N ILE A 32 3.28 -6.24 13.88
CA ILE A 32 3.88 -6.19 15.23
C ILE A 32 3.63 -7.51 15.97
N TYR A 33 2.41 -8.06 15.90
CA TYR A 33 2.09 -9.35 16.51
C TYR A 33 2.99 -10.46 15.96
N LEU A 34 3.24 -10.48 14.65
CA LEU A 34 4.12 -11.48 14.01
C LEU A 34 5.59 -11.33 14.38
N VAL A 35 6.08 -10.10 14.54
CA VAL A 35 7.45 -9.83 15.00
C VAL A 35 7.64 -10.31 16.44
N ILE A 36 6.68 -10.02 17.32
CA ILE A 36 6.76 -10.40 18.74
C ILE A 36 6.70 -11.91 18.90
N ASN A 37 5.80 -12.57 18.19
CA ASN A 37 5.52 -13.98 18.41
C ASN A 37 6.53 -14.92 17.71
N ASN A 38 7.47 -14.40 16.90
CA ASN A 38 8.51 -15.14 16.17
C ASN A 38 8.01 -16.41 15.42
N ILE A 39 6.70 -16.52 15.14
CA ILE A 39 6.07 -17.74 14.59
C ILE A 39 6.65 -18.11 13.22
N TYR A 40 7.26 -17.15 12.51
CA TYR A 40 7.85 -17.34 11.19
C TYR A 40 9.40 -17.25 11.18
N GLY A 41 10.06 -17.11 12.33
CA GLY A 41 11.52 -16.99 12.43
C GLY A 41 12.29 -18.22 11.91
N ASP A 42 11.66 -19.40 11.94
CA ASP A 42 12.29 -20.68 11.59
C ASP A 42 12.03 -21.15 10.14
N LEU A 43 11.12 -20.52 9.39
CA LEU A 43 10.84 -20.93 7.99
C LEU A 43 11.74 -20.26 6.94
N LEU A 44 12.58 -19.30 7.34
CA LEU A 44 13.42 -18.48 6.45
C LEU A 44 14.88 -18.35 6.96
N SER A 45 15.36 -19.33 7.75
CA SER A 45 16.73 -19.37 8.29
C SER A 45 17.81 -19.63 7.22
N SER A 46 17.86 -18.82 6.17
CA SER A 46 19.03 -18.76 5.29
C SER A 46 19.52 -17.35 4.99
N ASN A 47 18.79 -16.26 5.25
CA ASN A 47 19.30 -14.90 5.00
C ASN A 47 18.83 -13.85 6.04
N PRO A 48 19.70 -12.91 6.48
CA PRO A 48 19.47 -11.99 7.60
C PRO A 48 18.79 -10.66 7.23
N SER A 49 18.08 -10.58 6.11
CA SER A 49 17.50 -9.31 5.64
C SER A 49 15.98 -9.45 5.52
N ILE A 50 15.25 -8.71 6.36
CA ILE A 50 13.80 -8.46 6.32
C ILE A 50 12.88 -9.67 6.65
N THR A 51 12.52 -9.80 7.93
CA THR A 51 11.43 -10.68 8.38
C THR A 51 10.08 -10.24 7.80
N VAL A 52 9.20 -11.20 7.46
CA VAL A 52 7.82 -10.98 6.96
C VAL A 52 7.05 -9.96 7.81
N GLY A 53 7.21 -9.99 9.14
CA GLY A 53 6.62 -9.02 10.06
C GLY A 53 7.10 -7.59 9.83
N ASN A 54 8.39 -7.37 9.55
CA ASN A 54 8.94 -6.04 9.25
C ASN A 54 8.43 -5.51 7.91
N ALA A 55 8.29 -6.38 6.90
CA ALA A 55 7.72 -6.01 5.60
C ALA A 55 6.24 -5.59 5.75
N LEU A 56 5.45 -6.35 6.51
CA LEU A 56 4.05 -6.01 6.81
C LEU A 56 3.92 -4.66 7.53
N ILE A 57 4.81 -4.38 8.50
CA ILE A 57 4.85 -3.08 9.20
C ILE A 57 5.17 -1.96 8.21
N ALA A 58 6.18 -2.12 7.35
CA ALA A 58 6.57 -1.12 6.36
C ALA A 58 5.43 -0.82 5.38
N ILE A 59 4.81 -1.85 4.80
CA ILE A 59 3.65 -1.72 3.90
C ILE A 59 2.48 -1.04 4.61
N GLY A 60 2.18 -1.44 5.85
CA GLY A 60 1.11 -0.85 6.66
C GLY A 60 1.31 0.64 6.93
N ILE A 61 2.55 1.07 7.22
CA ILE A 61 2.89 2.49 7.41
C ILE A 61 2.67 3.27 6.11
N ILE A 62 3.10 2.74 4.98
CA ILE A 62 2.92 3.38 3.66
C ILE A 62 1.43 3.59 3.37
N ILE A 63 0.59 2.56 3.56
CA ILE A 63 -0.87 2.64 3.38
C ILE A 63 -1.49 3.66 4.33
N MET A 64 -1.05 3.68 5.60
CA MET A 64 -1.54 4.64 6.59
C MET A 64 -1.21 6.09 6.19
N VAL A 65 0.00 6.35 5.70
CA VAL A 65 0.42 7.69 5.23
C VAL A 65 -0.40 8.10 4.01
N PHE A 66 -0.60 7.22 3.03
CA PHE A 66 -1.43 7.51 1.87
C PHE A 66 -2.90 7.79 2.24
N GLY A 67 -3.48 7.01 3.16
CA GLY A 67 -4.82 7.25 3.68
C GLY A 67 -4.95 8.60 4.39
N PHE A 68 -3.96 8.97 5.21
CA PHE A 68 -3.94 10.26 5.91
C PHE A 68 -3.79 11.45 4.94
N LEU A 69 -2.90 11.33 3.95
CA LEU A 69 -2.73 12.33 2.89
C LEU A 69 -4.01 12.49 2.07
N GLY A 70 -4.72 11.40 1.78
CA GLY A 70 -6.02 11.41 1.11
C GLY A 70 -7.11 12.12 1.92
N CYS A 71 -7.18 11.87 3.23
CA CYS A 71 -8.08 12.58 4.15
C CYS A 71 -7.76 14.08 4.22
N MET A 72 -6.48 14.46 4.32
CA MET A 72 -6.05 15.86 4.31
C MET A 72 -6.37 16.56 2.96
N GLY A 73 -6.26 15.83 1.85
CA GLY A 73 -6.69 16.30 0.52
C GLY A 73 -8.18 16.56 0.40
N ALA A 74 -9.01 15.73 1.03
CA ALA A 74 -10.45 15.93 1.06
C ALA A 74 -10.87 17.12 1.93
N ILE A 75 -10.21 17.33 3.08
CA ILE A 75 -10.54 18.40 4.04
C ILE A 75 -10.13 19.79 3.51
N LYS A 76 -8.98 19.92 2.84
CA LYS A 76 -8.42 21.25 2.52
C LYS A 76 -9.13 22.01 1.39
N GLU A 77 -10.16 21.45 0.76
CA GLU A 77 -10.90 21.97 -0.42
C GLU A 77 -10.05 22.57 -1.55
N ASN A 78 -8.73 22.37 -1.51
CA ASN A 78 -7.81 22.96 -2.46
C ASN A 78 -7.70 22.02 -3.65
N LYS A 79 -8.19 22.48 -4.80
CA LYS A 79 -8.20 21.72 -6.06
C LYS A 79 -6.80 21.20 -6.42
N CYS A 80 -5.74 21.93 -6.07
CA CYS A 80 -4.37 21.47 -6.26
C CYS A 80 -4.06 20.21 -5.44
N LEU A 81 -4.52 20.11 -4.19
CA LEU A 81 -4.19 18.98 -3.30
C LEU A 81 -4.92 17.70 -3.72
N LEU A 82 -6.15 17.83 -4.19
CA LEU A 82 -6.92 16.72 -4.76
C LEU A 82 -6.32 16.24 -6.09
N LEU A 83 -5.80 17.17 -6.90
CA LEU A 83 -5.12 16.86 -8.16
C LEU A 83 -3.77 16.17 -7.92
N THR A 84 -2.99 16.61 -6.93
CA THR A 84 -1.75 15.92 -6.53
C THR A 84 -2.02 14.51 -6.03
N PHE A 85 -3.09 14.29 -5.24
CA PHE A 85 -3.49 12.96 -4.80
C PHE A 85 -3.87 12.04 -5.99
N PHE A 86 -4.60 12.57 -6.96
CA PHE A 86 -4.95 11.83 -8.17
C PHE A 86 -3.72 11.46 -9.01
N ILE A 87 -2.76 12.38 -9.16
CA ILE A 87 -1.49 12.11 -9.86
C ILE A 87 -0.66 11.04 -9.13
N LEU A 88 -0.59 11.10 -7.79
CA LEU A 88 0.10 10.09 -6.99
C LEU A 88 -0.52 8.70 -7.16
N LEU A 89 -1.85 8.58 -7.11
CA LEU A 89 -2.53 7.32 -7.35
C LEU A 89 -2.31 6.80 -8.77
N LEU A 90 -2.31 7.68 -9.77
CA LEU A 90 -2.01 7.31 -11.15
C LEU A 90 -0.59 6.75 -11.29
N LEU A 91 0.39 7.39 -10.65
CA LEU A 91 1.77 6.91 -10.64
C LEU A 91 1.89 5.53 -9.99
N ILE A 92 1.23 5.32 -8.84
CA ILE A 92 1.21 4.02 -8.16
C ILE A 92 0.61 2.94 -9.07
N LEU A 93 -0.51 3.23 -9.74
CA LEU A 93 -1.16 2.29 -10.65
C LEU A 93 -0.26 1.96 -11.86
N LEU A 94 0.44 2.94 -12.43
CA LEU A 94 1.41 2.70 -13.50
C LEU A 94 2.55 1.80 -13.02
N THR A 95 3.11 2.06 -11.83
CA THR A 95 4.15 1.21 -11.25
C THR A 95 3.64 -0.20 -10.99
N GLU A 96 2.41 -0.36 -10.49
CA GLU A 96 1.80 -1.66 -10.23
C GLU A 96 1.56 -2.44 -11.53
N VAL A 97 1.09 -1.78 -12.60
CA VAL A 97 0.93 -2.40 -13.92
C VAL A 97 2.27 -2.84 -14.50
N ILE A 98 3.32 -2.01 -14.39
CA ILE A 98 4.68 -2.38 -14.84
C ILE A 98 5.16 -3.61 -14.06
N LEU A 99 5.01 -3.61 -12.74
CA LEU A 99 5.38 -4.75 -11.88
C LEU A 99 4.58 -6.01 -12.26
N ALA A 100 3.28 -5.89 -12.50
CA ALA A 100 2.40 -7.01 -12.89
C ALA A 100 2.78 -7.59 -14.26
N VAL A 101 3.13 -6.75 -15.24
CA VAL A 101 3.60 -7.20 -16.56
C VAL A 101 4.94 -7.90 -16.43
N ILE A 102 5.87 -7.33 -15.67
CA ILE A 102 7.17 -7.96 -15.36
C ILE A 102 6.93 -9.34 -14.75
N LEU A 103 6.16 -9.41 -13.65
CA LEU A 103 5.76 -10.66 -13.00
C LEU A 103 5.20 -11.68 -14.00
N PHE A 104 4.24 -11.29 -14.83
CA PHE A 104 3.62 -12.19 -15.80
C PHE A 104 4.58 -12.72 -16.87
N VAL A 105 5.54 -11.90 -17.32
CA VAL A 105 6.57 -12.32 -18.29
C VAL A 105 7.57 -13.28 -17.64
N TYR A 106 7.97 -13.04 -16.38
CA TYR A 106 8.89 -13.92 -15.65
C TYR A 106 8.21 -15.19 -15.09
N GLU A 107 6.91 -15.18 -14.85
CA GLU A 107 6.09 -16.36 -14.54
C GLU A 107 6.21 -17.42 -15.64
N LYS A 108 6.28 -16.99 -16.91
CA LYS A 108 6.52 -17.89 -18.05
C LYS A 108 7.90 -18.56 -18.04
N GLN A 109 8.84 -18.06 -17.24
CA GLN A 109 10.17 -18.66 -17.00
C GLN A 109 10.26 -19.44 -15.69
N GLY A 110 9.16 -19.61 -14.93
CA GLY A 110 9.07 -20.52 -13.78
C GLY A 110 9.62 -19.97 -12.45
N LEU A 111 9.50 -18.66 -12.20
CA LEU A 111 10.12 -18.02 -11.04
C LEU A 111 9.16 -17.16 -10.20
N HIS A 112 8.08 -17.78 -9.71
CA HIS A 112 7.15 -17.19 -8.73
C HIS A 112 7.82 -16.83 -7.38
N PHE A 113 9.06 -17.30 -7.14
CA PHE A 113 9.79 -17.09 -5.88
C PHE A 113 10.73 -15.87 -5.88
N CYS A 114 11.13 -15.33 -7.04
CA CYS A 114 12.17 -14.30 -7.10
C CYS A 114 11.67 -12.87 -6.95
N VAL A 115 10.43 -12.53 -7.32
CA VAL A 115 9.96 -11.14 -7.15
C VAL A 115 9.77 -10.78 -5.68
N LEU A 116 9.37 -11.75 -4.85
CA LEU A 116 9.40 -11.57 -3.39
C LEU A 116 10.83 -11.41 -2.87
N CYS A 117 11.83 -12.05 -3.52
CA CYS A 117 13.25 -11.93 -3.19
C CYS A 117 13.85 -10.59 -3.65
N PHE A 118 13.48 -10.08 -4.83
CA PHE A 118 14.00 -8.83 -5.41
C PHE A 118 13.43 -7.57 -4.72
N LEU A 119 12.24 -7.65 -4.13
CA LEU A 119 11.69 -6.61 -3.25
C LEU A 119 12.31 -6.65 -1.83
N LEU A 120 13.05 -7.71 -1.50
CA LEU A 120 13.70 -7.95 -0.21
C LEU A 120 15.24 -7.85 -0.28
N ASP A 121 15.81 -7.68 -1.48
CA ASP A 121 17.25 -7.64 -1.76
C ASP A 121 17.77 -6.20 -2.03
N ASN A 122 17.02 -5.16 -1.64
CA ASN A 122 17.57 -3.80 -1.51
C ASN A 122 17.66 -3.37 -0.05
#